data_AF-A0A0E9NTP8-F1
#
_entry.id   AF-A0A0E9NTP8-F1
#
_cell.length_a   1.000
_cell.length_b   1.000
_cell.length_c   1.000
_cell.angle_alpha   90.00
_cell.angle_beta   90.00
_cell.angle_gamma   90.00
#
_symmetry.space_group_name_H-M   'P 1'
#
loop_
_entity.id
_entity.type
_entity.pdbx_description
1 polymer ?
#
loop_
_entity_poly.entity_id
_entity_poly.type
_entity_poly.pdbx_seq_one_letter_code
_entity_poly.pdbx_strand_id
1 'polypeptide(L)'
;MNTRTLRFLSRSLLLYHTTHRSFTTTAIKMSAPSLPHQIISSLRSLHQPLPLATAESCTGGLIANELTDIPGSSEVFRIGVVAYSEEAKEGVLGVARETIREKGVVSEEVAVEMAKGARLQALKTLSDSTPNLAYGISTTGELGLGSQQDTAWLAIVGPEESRIRTKLLKGDQIRWDRKTNKLVTAYEALELLREQIEGWKKDSD
;
A
#
# COMPACT_ATOMS: atom_id res chain seq x y z
N MET A 1 13.56 -38.11 34.54
CA MET A 1 14.30 -37.53 33.41
C MET A 1 14.21 -38.50 32.26
N ASN A 2 13.50 -38.14 31.18
CA ASN A 2 13.12 -39.07 30.11
C ASN A 2 13.69 -38.59 28.77
N THR A 3 14.47 -39.45 28.13
CA THR A 3 15.20 -39.24 26.89
C THR A 3 14.30 -39.47 25.68
N ARG A 4 13.94 -38.41 24.96
CA ARG A 4 13.44 -38.51 23.57
C ARG A 4 14.10 -37.46 22.70
N THR A 5 15.23 -37.89 22.14
CA THR A 5 16.10 -37.19 21.20
C THR A 5 15.45 -37.07 19.83
N LEU A 6 15.61 -35.89 19.24
CA LEU A 6 15.26 -35.47 17.88
C LEU A 6 15.57 -36.52 16.79
N ARG A 7 14.56 -36.84 15.98
CA ARG A 7 14.63 -37.30 14.58
C ARG A 7 13.63 -36.37 13.86
N PHE A 8 13.91 -35.59 12.82
CA PHE A 8 14.49 -35.91 11.52
C PHE A 8 14.96 -34.59 10.88
N LEU A 9 16.27 -34.39 10.75
CA LEU A 9 16.85 -33.49 9.74
C LEU A 9 17.67 -34.40 8.82
N SER A 10 17.00 -34.98 7.82
CA SER A 10 17.67 -35.78 6.80
C SER A 10 17.86 -34.97 5.54
N ARG A 11 19.14 -34.66 5.29
CA ARG A 11 19.80 -34.59 3.98
C ARG A 11 19.29 -33.54 3.00
N SER A 12 20.07 -32.48 2.81
CA SER A 12 20.50 -32.02 1.48
C SER A 12 21.60 -30.96 1.63
N LEU A 13 22.82 -31.41 1.93
CA LEU A 13 24.03 -30.65 1.69
C LEU A 13 25.06 -31.60 1.07
N LEU A 14 25.71 -31.14 0.00
CA LEU A 14 26.79 -31.75 -0.78
C LEU A 14 26.42 -32.96 -1.69
N LEU A 15 26.43 -32.72 -3.01
CA LEU A 15 27.60 -33.05 -3.82
C LEU A 15 27.53 -32.37 -5.19
N TYR A 16 28.56 -31.57 -5.49
CA TYR A 16 28.96 -31.18 -6.83
C TYR A 16 29.44 -32.44 -7.58
N HIS A 17 28.86 -32.76 -8.73
CA HIS A 17 29.60 -33.32 -9.86
C HIS A 17 28.84 -33.19 -11.18
N THR A 18 29.61 -32.78 -12.17
CA THR A 18 29.30 -32.38 -13.53
C THR A 18 28.55 -33.44 -14.34
N THR A 19 27.39 -33.09 -14.89
CA THR A 19 26.91 -33.64 -16.17
C THR A 19 26.35 -32.50 -17.01
N HIS A 20 26.99 -32.23 -18.14
CA HIS A 20 26.49 -31.30 -19.15
C HIS A 20 25.20 -31.87 -19.75
N ARG A 21 24.06 -31.42 -19.22
CA ARG A 21 22.79 -31.41 -19.96
C ARG A 21 22.48 -29.97 -20.27
N SER A 22 22.31 -29.67 -21.56
CA SER A 22 21.80 -28.40 -22.03
C SER A 22 20.46 -28.12 -21.35
N PHE A 23 20.46 -27.24 -20.35
CA PHE A 23 19.24 -26.66 -19.85
C PHE A 23 18.76 -25.69 -20.92
N THR A 24 17.79 -26.13 -21.70
CA THR A 24 16.96 -25.24 -22.51
C THR A 24 16.41 -24.15 -21.59
N THR A 25 16.73 -22.91 -21.94
CA THR A 25 16.24 -21.65 -21.35
C THR A 25 14.74 -21.49 -21.60
N THR A 26 13.91 -22.40 -21.10
CA THR A 26 12.46 -22.41 -21.35
C THR A 26 11.74 -23.03 -20.17
N ALA A 27 11.79 -22.32 -19.04
CA ALA A 27 10.76 -22.34 -17.99
C ALA A 27 11.16 -21.34 -16.90
N ILE A 28 11.23 -20.05 -17.24
CA ILE A 28 11.06 -19.03 -16.20
C ILE A 28 9.61 -19.18 -15.75
N LYS A 29 9.44 -19.75 -14.56
CA LYS A 29 8.17 -19.87 -13.85
C LYS A 29 7.50 -18.49 -13.87
N MET A 30 6.46 -18.32 -14.68
CA MET A 30 5.61 -17.12 -14.61
C MET A 30 4.84 -17.20 -13.30
N SER A 31 5.43 -16.69 -12.21
CA SER A 31 4.68 -16.41 -10.98
C SER A 31 3.65 -15.32 -11.31
N ALA A 32 2.46 -15.40 -10.71
CA ALA A 32 1.45 -14.36 -10.86
C ALA A 32 2.04 -12.96 -10.55
N PRO A 33 1.60 -11.91 -11.25
CA PRO A 33 2.11 -10.56 -11.01
C PRO A 33 1.89 -10.13 -9.56
N SER A 34 2.86 -9.42 -8.98
CA SER A 34 2.71 -8.86 -7.63
C SER A 34 1.56 -7.87 -7.55
N LEU A 35 1.02 -7.65 -6.36
CA LEU A 35 -0.07 -6.70 -6.15
C LEU A 35 0.25 -5.26 -6.65
N PRO A 36 1.44 -4.67 -6.34
CA PRO A 36 1.82 -3.38 -6.93
C PRO A 36 1.83 -3.40 -8.46
N HIS A 37 2.32 -4.48 -9.07
CA HIS A 37 2.31 -4.63 -10.52
C HIS A 37 0.87 -4.62 -11.09
N GLN A 38 -0.06 -5.34 -10.45
CA GLN A 38 -1.46 -5.37 -10.88
C GLN A 38 -2.11 -3.98 -10.80
N ILE A 39 -1.82 -3.21 -9.75
CA ILE A 39 -2.32 -1.85 -9.55
C ILE A 39 -1.78 -0.91 -10.63
N ILE A 40 -0.45 -0.85 -10.80
CA ILE A 40 0.19 0.01 -11.81
C ILE A 40 -0.32 -0.32 -13.21
N SER A 41 -0.35 -1.60 -13.58
CA SER A 41 -0.87 -2.04 -14.88
C SER A 41 -2.35 -1.70 -15.04
N SER A 42 -3.15 -1.82 -13.99
CA SER A 42 -4.58 -1.49 -14.04
C SER A 42 -4.85 -0.01 -14.23
N LEU A 43 -4.10 0.87 -13.56
CA LEU A 43 -4.23 2.32 -13.70
C LEU A 43 -3.75 2.82 -15.06
N ARG A 44 -2.68 2.21 -15.60
CA ARG A 44 -2.16 2.50 -16.94
C ARG A 44 -3.10 2.06 -18.05
N SER A 45 -3.81 0.95 -17.85
CA SER A 45 -4.70 0.36 -18.88
C SER A 45 -6.07 1.02 -18.98
N LEU A 46 -6.38 2.01 -18.14
CA LEU A 46 -7.63 2.76 -18.26
C LEU A 46 -7.63 3.60 -19.54
N HIS A 47 -8.81 4.00 -20.02
CA HIS A 47 -8.96 4.87 -21.20
C HIS A 47 -8.02 6.09 -21.17
N GLN A 48 -7.75 6.61 -19.96
CA GLN A 48 -6.66 7.53 -19.70
C GLN A 48 -5.92 7.08 -18.42
N PRO A 49 -4.57 7.12 -18.39
CA PRO A 49 -3.80 6.79 -17.19
C PRO A 49 -4.19 7.69 -16.02
N LEU A 50 -4.62 7.08 -14.91
CA LEU A 50 -5.03 7.84 -13.72
C LEU A 50 -3.87 7.99 -12.73
N PRO A 51 -3.54 9.22 -12.30
CA PRO A 51 -2.53 9.47 -11.28
C PRO A 51 -2.85 8.82 -9.94
N LEU A 52 -1.82 8.42 -9.22
CA LEU A 52 -1.87 7.86 -7.88
C LEU A 52 -0.89 8.61 -6.96
N ALA A 53 -1.35 8.92 -5.74
CA ALA A 53 -0.54 9.49 -4.67
C ALA A 53 -0.75 8.79 -3.34
N THR A 54 0.30 8.74 -2.51
CA THR A 54 0.24 8.14 -1.16
C THR A 54 0.47 9.19 -0.06
N ALA A 55 -0.23 9.02 1.07
CA ALA A 55 -0.01 9.70 2.33
C ALA A 55 0.22 8.68 3.46
N GLU A 56 1.46 8.51 3.87
CA GLU A 56 1.87 7.47 4.79
C GLU A 56 2.27 8.04 6.15
N SER A 57 1.62 7.59 7.22
CA SER A 57 2.07 7.83 8.59
C SER A 57 2.69 6.54 9.14
N CYS A 58 1.86 5.56 9.53
CA CYS A 58 2.34 4.36 10.22
C CYS A 58 3.19 3.43 9.33
N THR A 59 2.97 3.41 8.01
CA THR A 59 3.77 2.60 7.05
C THR A 59 5.11 3.26 6.69
N GLY A 60 5.23 4.58 6.85
CA GLY A 60 6.50 5.30 6.71
C GLY A 60 7.19 5.15 5.35
N GLY A 61 6.43 5.16 4.25
CA GLY A 61 6.96 5.12 2.88
C GLY A 61 6.99 3.73 2.23
N LEU A 62 6.52 2.69 2.93
CA LEU A 62 6.52 1.32 2.39
C LEU A 62 5.58 1.16 1.19
N ILE A 63 4.44 1.86 1.16
CA ILE A 63 3.52 1.78 0.02
C ILE A 63 4.18 2.42 -1.21
N ALA A 64 4.76 3.61 -1.04
CA ALA A 64 5.53 4.26 -2.09
C ALA A 64 6.68 3.37 -2.58
N ASN A 65 7.46 2.76 -1.68
CA ASN A 65 8.54 1.84 -2.02
C ASN A 65 8.06 0.72 -2.97
N GLU A 66 7.02 -0.03 -2.55
CA GLU A 66 6.46 -1.14 -3.31
C GLU A 66 5.93 -0.72 -4.69
N LEU A 67 5.31 0.46 -4.79
CA LEU A 67 4.84 1.00 -6.08
C LEU A 67 6.00 1.41 -6.97
N THR A 68 7.05 2.03 -6.43
CA THR A 68 8.22 2.49 -7.19
C THR A 68 9.12 1.36 -7.66
N ASP A 69 9.07 0.20 -7.00
CA ASP A 69 9.78 -1.01 -7.43
C ASP A 69 9.26 -1.57 -8.77
N ILE A 70 8.08 -1.14 -9.22
CA ILE A 70 7.50 -1.55 -10.50
C ILE A 70 8.02 -0.66 -11.64
N PRO A 71 8.69 -1.23 -12.67
CA PRO A 71 9.11 -0.46 -13.85
C PRO A 71 7.94 0.24 -14.54
N GLY A 72 8.13 1.52 -14.89
CA GLY A 72 7.09 2.34 -15.50
C GLY A 72 6.02 2.86 -14.53
N SER A 73 6.19 2.65 -13.21
CA SER A 73 5.31 3.20 -12.19
C SER A 73 5.16 4.72 -12.28
N SER A 74 6.20 5.42 -12.76
CA SER A 74 6.19 6.87 -13.02
C SER A 74 5.17 7.31 -14.07
N GLU A 75 4.50 6.42 -14.80
CA GLU A 75 3.38 6.80 -15.68
C GLU A 75 2.13 7.20 -14.89
N VAL A 76 1.94 6.65 -13.68
CA VAL A 76 0.74 6.84 -12.85
C VAL A 76 1.06 7.28 -11.42
N PHE A 77 2.09 6.72 -10.78
CA PHE A 77 2.49 7.13 -9.43
C PHE A 77 3.22 8.48 -9.48
N ARG A 78 2.64 9.52 -8.88
CA ARG A 78 3.13 10.90 -8.97
C ARG A 78 3.91 11.34 -7.74
N ILE A 79 3.40 11.02 -6.56
CA ILE A 79 3.96 11.53 -5.32
C ILE A 79 3.63 10.62 -4.14
N GLY A 80 4.61 10.43 -3.26
CA GLY A 80 4.40 9.85 -1.94
C GLY A 80 4.77 10.85 -0.85
N VAL A 81 3.91 11.00 0.14
CA VAL A 81 4.10 11.91 1.28
C VAL A 81 4.20 11.07 2.55
N VAL A 82 5.30 11.19 3.28
CA VAL A 82 5.40 10.62 4.63
C VAL A 82 5.05 11.71 5.66
N ALA A 83 3.81 11.72 6.13
CA ALA A 83 3.28 12.72 7.06
C ALA A 83 3.15 12.12 8.47
N TYR A 84 4.29 11.97 9.16
CA TYR A 84 4.34 11.29 10.45
C TYR A 84 3.81 12.14 11.62
N SER A 85 4.13 13.44 11.66
CA SER A 85 3.64 14.35 12.70
C SER A 85 2.27 14.96 12.38
N GLU A 86 1.60 15.53 13.38
CA GLU A 86 0.35 16.27 13.21
C GLU A 86 0.56 17.49 12.31
N GLU A 87 1.63 18.24 12.51
CA GLU A 87 1.96 19.42 11.71
C GLU A 87 2.21 19.07 10.25
N ALA A 88 2.80 17.90 9.96
CA ALA A 88 2.98 17.42 8.60
C ALA A 88 1.64 17.03 7.95
N LYS A 89 0.73 16.42 8.71
CA LYS A 89 -0.64 16.11 8.25
C LYS A 89 -1.41 17.38 7.92
N GLU A 90 -1.33 18.40 8.79
CA GLU A 90 -1.97 19.69 8.55
C GLU A 90 -1.33 20.44 7.36
N GLY A 91 -0.01 20.65 7.41
CA GLY A 91 0.68 21.54 6.47
C GLY A 91 0.83 20.98 5.06
N VAL A 92 1.05 19.68 4.91
CA VAL A 92 1.30 19.05 3.60
C VAL A 92 0.02 18.46 3.01
N LEU A 93 -0.80 17.82 3.85
CA LEU A 93 -1.98 17.08 3.41
C LEU A 93 -3.29 17.86 3.64
N GLY A 94 -3.26 18.97 4.38
CA GLY A 94 -4.45 19.77 4.64
C GLY A 94 -5.46 19.09 5.57
N VAL A 95 -4.99 18.16 6.42
CA VAL A 95 -5.82 17.58 7.49
C VAL A 95 -6.24 18.71 8.43
N ALA A 96 -7.52 18.81 8.75
CA ALA A 96 -8.03 19.85 9.61
C ALA A 96 -7.55 19.63 11.05
N ARG A 97 -7.07 20.70 11.69
CA ARG A 97 -6.63 20.65 13.09
C ARG A 97 -7.77 20.24 14.01
N GLU A 98 -8.99 20.67 13.72
CA GLU A 98 -10.20 20.31 14.45
C GLU A 98 -10.47 18.80 14.37
N THR A 99 -10.30 18.18 13.20
CA THR A 99 -10.44 16.74 13.02
C THR A 99 -9.44 15.97 13.88
N ILE A 100 -8.16 16.37 13.89
CA ILE A 100 -7.14 15.76 14.75
C ILE A 100 -7.51 15.91 16.23
N ARG A 101 -7.93 17.11 16.65
CA ARG A 101 -8.31 17.39 18.04
C ARG A 101 -9.49 16.55 18.51
N GLU A 102 -10.51 16.37 17.67
CA GLU A 102 -11.78 15.73 18.04
C GLU A 102 -11.78 14.22 17.86
N LYS A 103 -11.05 13.72 16.85
CA LYS A 103 -11.05 12.30 16.45
C LYS A 103 -9.75 11.59 16.79
N GLY A 104 -8.66 12.33 17.01
CA GLY A 104 -7.32 11.80 17.17
C GLY A 104 -6.65 11.45 15.85
N VAL A 105 -5.32 11.35 15.87
CA VAL A 105 -4.48 11.07 14.69
C VAL A 105 -4.69 9.68 14.10
N VAL A 106 -5.22 8.72 14.88
CA VAL A 106 -5.62 7.39 14.44
C VAL A 106 -7.14 7.29 14.37
N SER A 107 -7.71 7.86 13.33
CA SER A 107 -9.16 7.88 13.07
C SER A 107 -9.47 7.69 11.59
N GLU A 108 -10.71 7.31 11.30
CA GLU A 108 -11.20 7.21 9.93
C GLU A 108 -11.16 8.57 9.24
N GLU A 109 -11.58 9.62 9.95
CA GLU A 109 -11.66 10.99 9.44
C GLU A 109 -10.27 11.52 9.05
N VAL A 110 -9.26 11.34 9.91
CA VAL A 110 -7.88 11.71 9.58
C VAL A 110 -7.35 10.90 8.40
N ALA A 111 -7.65 9.60 8.31
CA ALA A 111 -7.25 8.81 7.15
C ALA A 111 -7.87 9.34 5.85
N VAL A 112 -9.17 9.64 5.85
CA VAL A 112 -9.87 10.21 4.68
C VAL A 112 -9.27 11.56 4.28
N GLU A 113 -9.08 12.48 5.23
CA GLU A 113 -8.48 13.79 4.95
C GLU A 113 -7.04 13.66 4.41
N MET A 114 -6.23 12.76 4.98
CA MET A 114 -4.89 12.44 4.46
C MET A 114 -4.94 11.94 3.01
N ALA A 115 -5.88 11.06 2.68
CA ALA A 115 -6.02 10.51 1.33
C ALA A 115 -6.50 11.58 0.33
N LYS A 116 -7.42 12.46 0.74
CA LYS A 116 -7.82 13.64 -0.05
C LYS A 116 -6.64 14.57 -0.29
N GLY A 117 -5.85 14.85 0.74
CA GLY A 117 -4.62 15.62 0.66
C GLY A 117 -3.64 15.02 -0.35
N ALA A 118 -3.39 13.71 -0.27
CA ALA A 118 -2.53 13.01 -1.21
C ALA A 118 -3.03 13.15 -2.66
N ARG A 119 -4.33 12.91 -2.88
CA ARG A 119 -4.98 13.08 -4.19
C ARG A 119 -4.78 14.49 -4.74
N LEU A 120 -4.99 15.52 -3.91
CA LEU A 120 -4.77 16.92 -4.29
C LEU A 120 -3.30 17.19 -4.64
N GLN A 121 -2.34 16.60 -3.93
CA GLN A 121 -0.92 16.72 -4.28
C GLN A 121 -0.61 16.09 -5.63
N ALA A 122 -1.17 14.93 -5.98
CA ALA A 122 -1.02 14.36 -7.32
C ALA A 122 -1.62 15.28 -8.39
N LEU A 123 -2.81 15.83 -8.17
CA LEU A 123 -3.49 16.70 -9.13
C LEU A 123 -2.67 17.96 -9.44
N LYS A 124 -1.98 18.54 -8.45
CA LYS A 124 -1.09 19.68 -8.63
C LYS A 124 0.12 19.39 -9.54
N THR A 125 0.42 18.12 -9.83
CA THR A 125 1.50 17.74 -10.75
C THR A 125 1.05 17.66 -12.21
N LEU A 126 -0.25 17.79 -12.47
CA LEU A 126 -0.82 17.67 -13.81
C LEU A 126 -0.90 19.04 -14.49
N SER A 127 -0.92 19.02 -15.82
CA SER A 127 -1.14 20.23 -16.64
C SER A 127 -2.62 20.64 -16.59
N ASP A 128 -2.91 21.92 -16.82
CA ASP A 128 -4.28 22.49 -16.78
C ASP A 128 -5.30 21.80 -17.71
N SER A 129 -4.83 21.07 -18.73
CA SER A 129 -5.66 20.33 -19.68
C SER A 129 -5.96 18.88 -19.26
N THR A 130 -5.44 18.41 -18.12
CA THR A 130 -5.68 17.04 -17.64
C THR A 130 -6.95 16.99 -16.79
N PRO A 131 -7.84 15.98 -16.97
CA PRO A 131 -9.00 15.81 -16.12
C PRO A 131 -8.63 15.79 -14.63
N ASN A 132 -9.48 16.38 -13.79
CA ASN A 132 -9.31 16.46 -12.34
C ASN A 132 -9.61 15.12 -11.64
N LEU A 133 -8.95 14.07 -12.09
CA LEU A 133 -9.13 12.69 -11.64
C LEU A 133 -7.79 12.13 -11.17
N ALA A 134 -7.76 11.62 -9.94
CA ALA A 134 -6.59 10.95 -9.36
C ALA A 134 -7.02 10.08 -8.18
N TYR A 135 -6.22 9.08 -7.85
CA TYR A 135 -6.36 8.31 -6.62
C TYR A 135 -5.47 8.88 -5.51
N GLY A 136 -5.99 8.88 -4.29
CA GLY A 136 -5.23 9.09 -3.07
C GLY A 136 -5.37 7.89 -2.14
N ILE A 137 -4.26 7.41 -1.59
CA ILE A 137 -4.22 6.36 -0.57
C ILE A 137 -3.60 6.92 0.71
N SER A 138 -4.12 6.55 1.87
CA SER A 138 -3.52 6.93 3.14
C SER A 138 -3.49 5.80 4.18
N THR A 139 -2.54 5.91 5.10
CA THR A 139 -2.44 5.05 6.29
C THR A 139 -2.10 5.86 7.53
N THR A 140 -2.89 5.70 8.59
CA THR A 140 -2.58 6.21 9.93
C THR A 140 -2.81 5.13 10.97
N GLY A 141 -2.02 5.09 12.04
CA GLY A 141 -2.08 4.00 13.00
C GLY A 141 -0.98 3.98 14.05
N GLU A 142 -1.23 3.21 15.09
CA GLU A 142 -0.28 2.83 16.13
C GLU A 142 0.06 1.34 15.93
N LEU A 143 1.28 1.07 15.44
CA LEU A 143 1.73 -0.26 15.02
C LEU A 143 2.94 -0.75 15.84
N GLY A 144 3.03 -0.35 17.11
CA GLY A 144 4.27 -0.46 17.89
C GLY A 144 4.20 -1.36 19.12
N LEU A 145 3.00 -1.77 19.53
CA LEU A 145 2.79 -2.48 20.79
C LEU A 145 2.97 -3.99 20.66
N GLY A 146 2.81 -4.54 19.45
CA GLY A 146 2.80 -5.98 19.21
C GLY A 146 1.68 -6.67 19.98
N SER A 147 0.50 -6.04 20.02
CA SER A 147 -0.61 -6.47 20.85
C SER A 147 -1.96 -6.20 20.19
N GLN A 148 -3.04 -6.66 20.83
CA GLN A 148 -4.43 -6.41 20.39
C GLN A 148 -4.81 -4.92 20.34
N GLN A 149 -4.00 -4.04 20.94
CA GLN A 149 -4.21 -2.59 20.96
C GLN A 149 -3.68 -1.88 19.72
N ASP A 150 -2.83 -2.53 18.91
CA ASP A 150 -2.38 -1.94 17.65
C ASP A 150 -3.58 -1.76 16.70
N THR A 151 -3.65 -0.58 16.09
CA THR A 151 -4.75 -0.16 15.22
C THR A 151 -4.23 0.65 14.03
N ALA A 152 -4.85 0.49 12.87
CA ALA A 152 -4.59 1.34 11.72
C ALA A 152 -5.86 1.58 10.89
N TRP A 153 -6.03 2.83 10.47
CA TRP A 153 -7.02 3.24 9.49
C TRP A 153 -6.36 3.42 8.13
N LEU A 154 -7.01 2.85 7.13
CA LEU A 154 -6.67 2.98 5.71
C LEU A 154 -7.81 3.75 5.03
N ALA A 155 -7.48 4.64 4.11
CA ALA A 155 -8.47 5.28 3.25
C ALA A 155 -7.99 5.35 1.80
N ILE A 156 -8.90 5.09 0.86
CA ILE A 156 -8.72 5.32 -0.57
C ILE A 156 -9.74 6.35 -1.01
N VAL A 157 -9.29 7.42 -1.63
CA VAL A 157 -10.12 8.36 -2.39
C VAL A 157 -9.91 8.04 -3.87
N GLY A 158 -11.00 7.78 -4.57
CA GLY A 158 -11.02 7.40 -5.98
C GLY A 158 -10.82 8.57 -6.94
N PRO A 159 -10.95 8.31 -8.25
CA PRO A 159 -10.78 9.32 -9.29
C PRO A 159 -11.68 10.51 -9.05
N GLU A 160 -12.92 10.25 -8.67
CA GLU A 160 -13.86 11.21 -8.13
C GLU A 160 -13.75 11.26 -6.61
N GLU A 161 -13.71 12.45 -6.02
CA GLU A 161 -13.53 12.62 -4.57
C GLU A 161 -14.66 11.97 -3.74
N SER A 162 -15.86 11.83 -4.31
CA SER A 162 -17.01 11.17 -3.68
C SER A 162 -16.82 9.67 -3.47
N ARG A 163 -15.88 9.04 -4.17
CA ARG A 163 -15.62 7.60 -4.09
C ARG A 163 -14.59 7.31 -3.01
N ILE A 164 -15.07 7.11 -1.80
CA ILE A 164 -14.23 6.88 -0.61
C ILE A 164 -14.44 5.45 -0.11
N ARG A 165 -13.35 4.75 0.14
CA ARG A 165 -13.35 3.48 0.88
C ARG A 165 -12.40 3.57 2.05
N THR A 166 -12.82 3.03 3.19
CA THR A 166 -12.03 3.00 4.42
C THR A 166 -11.96 1.58 4.96
N LYS A 167 -10.90 1.29 5.73
CA LYS A 167 -10.75 0.01 6.42
C LYS A 167 -10.03 0.22 7.75
N LEU A 168 -10.58 -0.36 8.81
CA LEU A 168 -9.94 -0.46 10.11
C LEU A 168 -9.24 -1.83 10.23
N LEU A 169 -7.94 -1.81 10.41
CA LEU A 169 -7.15 -2.95 10.88
C LEU A 169 -7.05 -2.88 12.40
N LYS A 170 -7.31 -4.00 13.08
CA LYS A 170 -7.18 -4.12 14.53
C LYS A 170 -6.99 -5.57 14.95
N GLY A 171 -6.45 -5.75 16.16
CA GLY A 171 -6.38 -7.03 16.83
C GLY A 171 -5.60 -8.07 16.02
N ASP A 172 -6.21 -9.23 15.76
CA ASP A 172 -5.59 -10.35 15.04
C ASP A 172 -5.04 -10.00 13.65
N GLN A 173 -5.47 -8.89 13.05
CA GLN A 173 -4.98 -8.40 11.76
C GLN A 173 -3.64 -7.68 11.82
N ILE A 174 -3.23 -7.14 12.97
CA ILE A 174 -2.00 -6.33 13.13
C ILE A 174 -1.44 -6.37 14.56
N ARG A 175 -1.24 -7.57 15.12
CA ARG A 175 -0.75 -7.78 16.50
C ARG A 175 0.69 -8.28 16.59
N TRP A 176 1.47 -8.14 15.53
CA TRP A 176 2.84 -8.67 15.45
C TRP A 176 3.88 -7.58 15.73
N ASP A 177 5.16 -7.89 15.53
CA ASP A 177 6.19 -6.87 15.67
C ASP A 177 5.95 -5.68 14.71
N ARG A 178 6.52 -4.52 15.07
CA ARG A 178 6.35 -3.27 14.32
C ARG A 178 6.64 -3.43 12.83
N LYS A 179 7.68 -4.16 12.44
CA LYS A 179 8.04 -4.30 11.02
C LYS A 179 6.97 -5.10 10.28
N THR A 180 6.51 -6.20 10.86
CA THR A 180 5.43 -7.03 10.30
C THR A 180 4.12 -6.25 10.19
N ASN A 181 3.73 -5.53 11.24
CA ASN A 181 2.51 -4.71 11.23
C ASN A 181 2.54 -3.63 10.13
N LYS A 182 3.70 -2.99 9.92
CA LYS A 182 3.88 -2.01 8.84
C LYS A 182 3.71 -2.65 7.46
N LEU A 183 4.28 -3.83 7.23
CA LEU A 183 4.17 -4.56 5.96
C LEU A 183 2.72 -4.98 5.68
N VAL A 184 2.03 -5.55 6.68
CA VAL A 184 0.62 -5.94 6.53
C VAL A 184 -0.26 -4.73 6.28
N THR A 185 -0.04 -3.63 7.00
CA THR A 185 -0.79 -2.38 6.79
C THR A 185 -0.60 -1.84 5.36
N ALA A 186 0.63 -1.85 4.84
CA ALA A 186 0.92 -1.43 3.47
C ALA A 186 0.23 -2.35 2.43
N TYR A 187 0.31 -3.66 2.64
CA TYR A 187 -0.32 -4.65 1.77
C TYR A 187 -1.86 -4.49 1.73
N GLU A 188 -2.49 -4.38 2.90
CA GLU A 188 -3.94 -4.22 3.03
C GLU A 188 -4.43 -2.91 2.38
N ALA A 189 -3.63 -1.85 2.43
CA ALA A 189 -3.95 -0.59 1.78
C ALA A 189 -3.89 -0.72 0.24
N LEU A 190 -2.90 -1.45 -0.28
CA LEU A 190 -2.80 -1.77 -1.70
C LEU A 190 -3.94 -2.70 -2.17
N GLU A 191 -4.36 -3.68 -1.37
CA GLU A 191 -5.50 -4.54 -1.70
C GLU A 191 -6.80 -3.73 -1.77
N LEU A 192 -7.02 -2.85 -0.79
CA LEU A 192 -8.19 -1.96 -0.79
C LEU A 192 -8.22 -1.06 -2.03
N LEU A 193 -7.06 -0.57 -2.48
CA LEU A 193 -6.91 0.18 -3.72
C LEU A 193 -7.23 -0.67 -4.96
N ARG A 194 -6.67 -1.89 -5.05
CA ARG A 194 -6.95 -2.82 -6.17
C ARG A 194 -8.44 -3.08 -6.31
N GLU A 195 -9.11 -3.43 -5.22
CA GLU A 195 -10.56 -3.65 -5.22
C GLU A 195 -11.35 -2.41 -5.67
N GLN A 196 -10.94 -1.20 -5.26
CA GLN A 196 -11.60 0.03 -5.70
C GLN A 196 -11.39 0.31 -7.20
N ILE A 197 -10.20 0.05 -7.73
CA ILE A 197 -9.92 0.18 -9.17
C ILE A 197 -10.77 -0.82 -9.97
N GLU A 198 -10.92 -2.05 -9.50
CA GLU A 198 -11.79 -3.05 -10.13
C GLU A 198 -13.26 -2.65 -10.11
N GLY A 199 -13.72 -2.02 -9.02
CA GLY A 199 -15.04 -1.42 -8.95
C GLY A 199 -15.23 -0.29 -9.96
N TRP A 200 -14.24 0.61 -10.09
CA TRP A 200 -14.28 1.71 -11.06
C TRP A 200 -14.38 1.23 -12.50
N LYS A 201 -13.58 0.22 -12.89
CA LYS A 201 -13.60 -0.33 -14.25
C LYS A 201 -14.99 -0.81 -14.65
N LYS A 202 -15.70 -1.49 -13.74
CA LYS A 202 -17.07 -2.00 -13.98
C LYS A 202 -18.11 -0.91 -14.14
N ASP A 203 -17.92 0.24 -13.48
CA ASP A 203 -18.85 1.38 -13.55
C ASP A 203 -18.59 2.26 -14.79
N SER A 204 -17.39 2.17 -15.38
CA SER A 204 -16.96 2.99 -16.52
C SER A 204 -17.06 2.31 -17.90
N ASP A 205 -17.33 1.01 -17.92
CA ASP A 205 -17.61 0.19 -19.11
C ASP A 205 -19.11 0.21 -19.45
#